data_AF-F4NSL3-F1
#
_entry.id   AF-F4NSL3-F1
#
_cell.length_a   1.000
_cell.length_b   1.000
_cell.length_c   1.000
_cell.angle_alpha   90.00
_cell.angle_beta   90.00
_cell.angle_gamma   90.00
#
_symmetry.space_group_name_H-M   'P 1'
#
loop_
_entity.id
_entity.type
_entity.pdbx_description
1 polymer ?
#
loop_
_entity_poly.entity_id
_entity_poly.type
_entity_poly.pdbx_seq_one_letter_code
_entity_poly.pdbx_strand_id
1 'polypeptide(L)'
;MDHSSIHRLNDDDLLQEQQHLAQVVATYNAYRRSSILVLEHKIAAIPQKPLYDQVRARLHSHIHCINHNAHLLNLITSEHQNEFLQSLLPDNGQKDETDQHNKQSNKQSNKQLDKQSNDHSQKYTQLQLKVSDDYHITEGDLSKVQSTIRQFVRDWSEEGRVERTNVYGPILDFMNLYYAHVPLQERGEIHVLIPGSGLGRLVFETVANGFSCQGNEFSMYMLLASNFILNMPERAHEFTIYPWIHSFSNIPSAANQLQAIQIPDILVSDHVPPTVSFSMVAGDFIQIYGAPNQKDQWDVVATCFFIDTAKDLTQYLAVIKHALKPKGIWINVGPLLYHFEGNADAVEFTLEEVKHLITEFGFVIQVE
;
A
#
# COMPACT_ATOMS: atom_id res chain seq x y z
N MET A 1 24.86 10.99 27.39
CA MET A 1 24.41 12.17 26.63
C MET A 1 25.07 12.08 25.28
N ASP A 2 24.35 11.58 24.28
CA ASP A 2 24.21 12.30 23.02
C ASP A 2 22.90 11.86 22.36
N HIS A 3 22.22 12.83 21.77
CA HIS A 3 20.82 12.80 21.38
C HIS A 3 20.60 12.14 20.02
N SER A 4 19.50 11.40 19.92
CA SER A 4 18.67 11.22 18.71
C SER A 4 19.37 11.34 17.35
N SER A 5 19.96 10.26 16.87
CA SER A 5 20.15 10.08 15.43
C SER A 5 18.83 9.62 14.82
N ILE A 6 17.86 10.53 14.71
CA ILE A 6 16.83 10.41 13.68
C ILE A 6 17.62 10.50 12.37
N HIS A 7 17.66 9.40 11.62
CA HIS A 7 18.30 9.35 10.32
C HIS A 7 17.58 10.38 9.44
N ARG A 8 18.13 11.59 9.33
CA ARG A 8 17.62 12.58 8.37
C ARG A 8 17.97 12.02 7.00
N LEU A 9 16.96 11.81 6.17
CA LEU A 9 17.16 11.65 4.74
C LEU A 9 17.93 12.88 4.25
N ASN A 10 18.93 12.67 3.41
CA ASN A 10 19.62 13.81 2.82
C ASN A 10 18.66 14.54 1.85
N ASP A 11 18.95 15.79 1.50
CA ASP A 11 18.07 16.59 0.64
C ASP A 11 17.83 15.93 -0.74
N ASP A 12 18.76 15.10 -1.22
CA ASP A 12 18.64 14.37 -2.49
C ASP A 12 17.65 13.20 -2.39
N ASP A 13 17.65 12.44 -1.28
CA ASP A 13 16.72 11.34 -1.02
C ASP A 13 15.28 11.87 -0.90
N LEU A 14 15.10 12.98 -0.19
CA LEU A 14 13.81 13.67 -0.07
C LEU A 14 13.28 14.10 -1.44
N LEU A 15 14.15 14.70 -2.25
CA LEU A 15 13.79 15.12 -3.61
C LEU A 15 13.43 13.92 -4.49
N GLN A 16 14.14 12.80 -4.35
CA GLN A 16 13.87 11.58 -5.09
C GLN A 16 12.52 10.96 -4.71
N GLU A 17 12.16 10.92 -3.43
CA GLU A 17 10.84 10.48 -2.98
C GLU A 17 9.72 11.40 -3.49
N GLN A 18 9.91 12.71 -3.43
CA GLN A 18 8.95 13.69 -3.98
C GLN A 18 8.75 13.51 -5.48
N GLN A 19 9.83 13.33 -6.24
CA GLN A 19 9.77 13.07 -7.68
C GLN A 19 9.09 11.74 -7.98
N HIS A 20 9.36 10.70 -7.17
CA HIS A 20 8.73 9.41 -7.32
C HIS A 20 7.22 9.49 -7.07
N LEU A 21 6.79 10.15 -5.98
CA LEU A 21 5.38 10.35 -5.68
C LEU A 21 4.68 11.13 -6.81
N ALA A 22 5.29 12.22 -7.30
CA ALA A 22 4.77 12.99 -8.42
C ALA A 22 4.62 12.13 -9.69
N GLN A 23 5.59 11.28 -10.00
CA GLN A 23 5.53 10.34 -11.12
C GLN A 23 4.39 9.32 -10.95
N VAL A 24 4.16 8.79 -9.74
CA VAL A 24 3.06 7.87 -9.46
C VAL A 24 1.72 8.56 -9.66
N VAL A 25 1.53 9.76 -9.10
CA VAL A 25 0.30 10.55 -9.30
C VAL A 25 0.07 10.86 -10.78
N ALA A 26 1.11 11.26 -11.51
CA ALA A 26 1.04 11.47 -12.96
C ALA A 26 0.58 10.20 -13.71
N THR A 27 1.09 9.04 -13.30
CA THR A 27 0.76 7.74 -13.90
C THR A 27 -0.71 7.37 -13.67
N TYR A 28 -1.23 7.56 -12.46
CA TYR A 28 -2.66 7.40 -12.16
C TYR A 28 -3.53 8.30 -13.06
N ASN A 29 -3.18 9.58 -13.15
CA ASN A 29 -3.95 10.57 -13.92
C ASN A 29 -3.89 10.29 -15.44
N ALA A 30 -2.78 9.75 -15.94
CA ALA A 30 -2.63 9.44 -17.37
C ALA A 30 -3.27 8.11 -17.78
N TYR A 31 -3.61 7.22 -16.83
CA TYR A 31 -4.15 5.89 -17.10
C TYR A 31 -5.22 5.89 -18.19
N ARG A 32 -6.18 6.84 -18.11
CA ARG A 32 -7.29 6.94 -19.06
C ARG A 32 -6.79 7.18 -20.49
N ARG A 33 -5.99 8.23 -20.67
CA ARG A 33 -5.49 8.66 -21.98
C ARG A 33 -4.62 7.55 -22.59
N SER A 34 -3.70 7.00 -21.82
CA SER A 34 -2.79 5.95 -22.27
C SER A 34 -3.53 4.67 -22.63
N SER A 35 -4.50 4.25 -21.81
CA SER A 35 -5.30 3.04 -22.06
C SER A 35 -6.19 3.17 -23.31
N ILE A 36 -6.81 4.33 -23.51
CA ILE A 36 -7.61 4.61 -24.71
C ILE A 36 -6.74 4.59 -25.96
N LEU A 37 -5.55 5.21 -25.93
CA LEU A 37 -4.65 5.23 -27.08
C LEU A 37 -4.23 3.82 -27.52
N VAL A 38 -3.87 2.95 -26.56
CA VAL A 38 -3.56 1.54 -26.84
C VAL A 38 -4.76 0.81 -27.46
N LEU A 39 -5.96 1.07 -26.97
CA LEU A 39 -7.20 0.49 -27.49
C LEU A 39 -7.53 0.98 -28.90
N GLU A 40 -7.34 2.26 -29.19
CA GLU A 40 -7.53 2.85 -30.52
C GLU A 40 -6.60 2.22 -31.56
N HIS A 41 -5.32 2.03 -31.20
CA HIS A 41 -4.36 1.32 -32.05
C HIS A 41 -4.81 -0.12 -32.32
N LYS A 42 -5.33 -0.82 -31.30
CA LYS A 42 -5.89 -2.18 -31.47
C LYS A 42 -7.11 -2.18 -32.38
N ILE A 43 -8.03 -1.23 -32.24
CA ILE A 43 -9.23 -1.10 -33.08
C ILE A 43 -8.83 -0.83 -34.54
N ALA A 44 -7.88 0.08 -34.76
CA ALA A 44 -7.39 0.44 -36.09
C ALA A 44 -6.73 -0.74 -36.82
N ALA A 45 -6.10 -1.66 -36.07
CA ALA A 45 -5.49 -2.86 -36.63
C ALA A 45 -6.51 -3.95 -37.06
N ILE A 46 -7.79 -3.82 -36.72
CA ILE A 46 -8.81 -4.82 -37.06
C ILE A 46 -9.21 -4.70 -38.55
N PRO A 47 -9.19 -5.80 -39.32
CA PRO A 47 -9.63 -5.77 -40.72
C PRO A 47 -11.10 -5.33 -40.89
N GLN A 48 -11.38 -4.56 -41.93
CA GLN A 48 -12.73 -4.10 -42.29
C GLN A 48 -13.55 -5.23 -42.96
N LYS A 49 -13.89 -6.26 -42.19
CA LYS A 49 -14.75 -7.38 -42.60
C LYS A 49 -15.85 -7.63 -41.57
N PRO A 50 -17.06 -8.08 -41.98
CA PRO A 50 -18.19 -8.31 -41.06
C PRO A 50 -17.89 -9.28 -39.92
N LEU A 51 -17.02 -10.27 -40.14
CA LEU A 51 -16.66 -11.24 -39.08
C LEU A 51 -16.03 -10.59 -37.84
N TYR A 52 -15.45 -9.39 -37.99
CA TYR A 52 -14.81 -8.66 -36.89
C TYR A 52 -15.73 -7.62 -36.22
N ASP A 53 -17.00 -7.50 -36.64
CA ASP A 53 -17.93 -6.51 -36.08
C ASP A 53 -18.14 -6.73 -34.58
N GLN A 54 -18.26 -7.99 -34.15
CA GLN A 54 -18.38 -8.34 -32.73
C GLN A 54 -17.11 -7.99 -31.94
N VAL A 55 -15.93 -8.14 -32.57
CA VAL A 55 -14.65 -7.77 -31.94
C VAL A 55 -14.57 -6.26 -31.76
N ARG A 56 -14.94 -5.47 -32.78
CA ARG A 56 -14.99 -4.00 -32.69
C ARG A 56 -15.99 -3.54 -31.63
N ALA A 57 -17.20 -4.08 -31.62
CA ALA A 57 -18.22 -3.73 -30.63
C ALA A 57 -17.74 -4.00 -29.18
N ARG A 58 -17.10 -5.15 -28.96
CA ARG A 58 -16.47 -5.47 -27.67
C ARG A 58 -15.38 -4.46 -27.31
N LEU A 59 -14.46 -4.13 -28.23
CA LEU A 59 -13.40 -3.17 -27.96
C LEU A 59 -13.95 -1.76 -27.67
N HIS A 60 -14.99 -1.31 -28.38
CA HIS A 60 -15.65 -0.05 -28.03
C HIS A 60 -16.24 -0.07 -26.62
N SER A 61 -16.75 -1.22 -26.16
CA SER A 61 -17.24 -1.38 -24.78
C SER A 61 -16.12 -1.22 -23.74
N HIS A 62 -14.85 -1.47 -24.08
CA HIS A 62 -13.73 -1.25 -23.17
C HIS A 62 -13.55 0.23 -22.82
N ILE A 63 -13.94 1.16 -23.70
CA ILE A 63 -13.83 2.61 -23.43
C ILE A 63 -14.62 2.98 -22.17
N HIS A 64 -15.83 2.42 -22.03
CA HIS A 64 -16.66 2.62 -20.85
C HIS A 64 -15.97 2.08 -19.58
N CYS A 65 -15.43 0.86 -19.65
CA CYS A 65 -14.70 0.25 -18.54
C CYS A 65 -13.45 1.03 -18.14
N ILE A 66 -12.68 1.54 -19.13
CA ILE A 66 -11.51 2.40 -18.89
C ILE A 66 -11.93 3.68 -18.18
N ASN A 67 -13.03 4.32 -18.59
CA ASN A 67 -13.53 5.53 -17.94
C ASN A 67 -13.92 5.28 -16.47
N HIS A 68 -14.55 4.14 -16.17
CA HIS A 68 -14.89 3.77 -14.80
C HIS A 68 -13.65 3.56 -13.92
N ASN A 69 -12.68 2.79 -14.41
CA ASN A 69 -11.41 2.62 -13.69
C ASN A 69 -10.71 3.97 -13.48
N ALA A 70 -10.65 4.82 -14.52
CA ALA A 70 -10.04 6.14 -14.43
C ALA A 70 -10.72 7.04 -13.40
N HIS A 71 -12.05 6.96 -13.26
CA HIS A 71 -12.76 7.71 -12.24
C HIS A 71 -12.31 7.33 -10.83
N LEU A 72 -12.22 6.03 -10.52
CA LEU A 72 -11.70 5.56 -9.24
C LEU A 72 -10.25 6.01 -9.01
N LEU A 73 -9.38 5.85 -10.01
CA LEU A 73 -7.97 6.24 -9.91
C LEU A 73 -7.81 7.75 -9.65
N ASN A 74 -8.65 8.59 -10.26
CA ASN A 74 -8.65 10.03 -10.00
C ASN A 74 -9.16 10.38 -8.59
N LEU A 75 -10.03 9.56 -7.99
CA LEU A 75 -10.44 9.73 -6.59
C LEU A 75 -9.27 9.40 -5.64
N ILE A 76 -8.52 8.34 -5.95
CA ILE A 76 -7.31 7.93 -5.21
C ILE A 76 -6.25 9.03 -5.19
N THR A 77 -6.16 9.83 -6.25
CA THR A 77 -5.22 10.96 -6.36
C THR A 77 -5.86 12.34 -6.14
N SER A 78 -7.12 12.39 -5.69
CA SER A 78 -7.86 13.65 -5.54
C SER A 78 -7.37 14.50 -4.38
N GLU A 79 -7.81 15.77 -4.34
CA GLU A 79 -7.43 16.71 -3.28
C GLU A 79 -7.78 16.25 -1.86
N HIS A 80 -8.78 15.36 -1.71
CA HIS A 80 -9.14 14.75 -0.43
C HIS A 80 -8.03 13.88 0.16
N GLN A 81 -7.02 13.53 -0.64
CA GLN A 81 -5.85 12.75 -0.25
C GLN A 81 -4.63 13.65 -0.04
N ASN A 82 -4.72 14.97 -0.20
CA ASN A 82 -3.57 15.87 -0.13
C ASN A 82 -2.82 15.81 1.20
N GLU A 83 -3.54 15.72 2.32
CA GLU A 83 -2.91 15.57 3.65
C GLU A 83 -2.12 14.26 3.74
N PHE A 84 -2.70 13.16 3.25
CA PHE A 84 -2.01 11.88 3.18
C PHE A 84 -0.80 11.92 2.24
N LEU A 85 -0.96 12.49 1.05
CA LEU A 85 0.13 12.68 0.08
C LEU A 85 1.29 13.47 0.68
N GLN A 86 1.01 14.50 1.48
CA GLN A 86 2.03 15.25 2.21
C GLN A 86 2.67 14.41 3.32
N SER A 87 1.89 13.57 4.01
CA SER A 87 2.42 12.69 5.08
C SER A 87 3.36 11.60 4.58
N LEU A 88 3.28 11.23 3.30
CA LEU A 88 4.21 10.29 2.65
C LEU A 88 5.58 10.92 2.38
N LEU A 89 5.68 12.24 2.45
CA LEU A 89 6.94 12.96 2.29
C LEU A 89 7.60 13.14 3.67
N PRO A 90 8.92 12.97 3.78
CA PRO A 90 9.61 13.15 5.05
C PRO A 90 9.44 14.56 5.61
N ASP A 91 9.32 14.66 6.93
CA ASP A 91 9.09 15.91 7.65
C ASP A 91 10.32 16.83 7.48
N ASN A 92 10.18 17.91 6.71
CA ASN A 92 11.19 18.97 6.60
C ASN A 92 11.29 19.63 7.98
N GLY A 93 12.24 19.20 8.83
CA GLY A 93 12.35 19.53 10.26
C GLY A 93 12.48 21.01 10.67
N GLN A 94 11.62 21.90 10.20
CA GLN A 94 11.31 23.21 10.75
C GLN A 94 10.07 23.09 11.64
N LYS A 95 10.19 22.35 12.74
CA LYS A 95 9.39 22.68 13.92
C LYS A 95 10.18 23.76 14.65
N ASP A 96 9.80 25.02 14.43
CA ASP A 96 10.28 26.12 15.26
C ASP A 96 10.01 25.79 16.73
N GLU A 97 11.06 25.75 17.54
CA GLU A 97 11.04 25.57 19.00
C GLU A 97 10.45 26.78 19.76
N THR A 98 9.52 27.53 19.16
CA THR A 98 8.91 28.68 19.82
C THR A 98 7.40 28.55 19.81
N ASP A 99 6.86 27.75 20.75
CA ASP A 99 5.55 28.04 21.37
C ASP A 99 5.27 27.20 22.64
N GLN A 100 6.27 27.10 23.52
CA GLN A 100 6.03 26.77 24.93
C GLN A 100 6.65 27.83 25.83
N HIS A 101 6.12 29.06 25.80
CA HIS A 101 6.07 29.95 26.97
C HIS A 101 5.34 31.25 26.61
N ASN A 102 4.00 31.28 26.76
CA ASN A 102 3.27 32.41 27.35
C ASN A 102 1.75 32.16 27.33
N LYS A 103 1.26 31.45 28.35
CA LYS A 103 -0.11 31.65 28.83
C LYS A 103 -0.04 32.42 30.13
N GLN A 104 -0.05 33.75 30.07
CA GLN A 104 -0.56 34.58 31.17
C GLN A 104 -0.74 36.05 30.74
N SER A 105 -1.99 36.54 30.92
CA SER A 105 -2.38 37.96 31.08
C SER A 105 -2.13 38.87 29.85
N ASN A 106 -3.05 39.68 29.32
CA ASN A 106 -3.95 40.61 29.96
C ASN A 106 -4.84 41.32 28.88
N LYS A 107 -5.92 41.96 29.32
CA LYS A 107 -6.87 42.74 28.51
C LYS A 107 -6.31 44.11 28.05
N GLN A 108 -6.96 44.66 27.02
CA GLN A 108 -7.15 46.09 26.65
C GLN A 108 -6.31 46.69 25.50
N SER A 109 -7.05 46.99 24.42
CA SER A 109 -7.13 48.29 23.71
C SER A 109 -6.02 48.79 22.77
N ASN A 110 -6.50 49.17 21.57
CA ASN A 110 -6.06 50.20 20.62
C ASN A 110 -5.11 49.88 19.43
N LYS A 111 -5.74 49.96 18.25
CA LYS A 111 -5.43 50.75 17.04
C LYS A 111 -3.98 50.85 16.51
N GLN A 112 -3.92 50.45 15.23
CA GLN A 112 -3.16 50.99 14.10
C GLN A 112 -1.73 50.48 13.85
N LEU A 113 -1.63 49.85 12.66
CA LEU A 113 -0.50 49.79 11.74
C LEU A 113 0.69 48.93 12.20
N ASP A 114 0.83 47.74 11.59
CA ASP A 114 1.87 47.63 10.57
C ASP A 114 1.63 46.49 9.57
N LYS A 115 1.86 46.86 8.31
CA LYS A 115 1.99 45.98 7.16
C LYS A 115 3.34 45.26 7.30
N GLN A 116 3.39 43.97 7.63
CA GLN A 116 4.51 43.05 7.28
C GLN A 116 4.40 41.65 7.94
N SER A 117 3.24 40.99 7.90
CA SER A 117 3.12 39.63 8.48
C SER A 117 2.34 38.61 7.64
N ASN A 118 2.03 38.92 6.38
CA ASN A 118 1.38 37.96 5.47
C ASN A 118 2.30 37.26 4.48
N ASP A 119 3.62 37.50 4.51
CA ASP A 119 4.55 36.95 3.49
C ASP A 119 5.24 35.65 3.92
N HIS A 120 5.13 35.25 5.19
CA HIS A 120 5.74 34.01 5.71
C HIS A 120 4.72 32.89 5.96
N SER A 121 3.45 33.20 6.23
CA SER A 121 2.38 32.21 6.38
C SER A 121 1.79 31.73 5.05
N GLN A 122 2.08 32.42 3.94
CA GLN A 122 1.68 32.01 2.58
C GLN A 122 2.74 31.19 1.84
N LYS A 123 3.94 31.01 2.37
CA LYS A 123 4.99 30.19 1.73
C LYS A 123 4.89 28.69 2.03
N TYR A 124 4.13 28.30 3.04
CA TYR A 124 3.94 26.89 3.42
C TYR A 124 2.61 26.30 2.88
N THR A 125 1.89 27.06 2.06
CA THR A 125 0.71 26.57 1.34
C THR A 125 1.10 26.41 -0.13
N GLN A 126 1.06 25.16 -0.63
CA GLN A 126 1.40 24.75 -2.01
C GLN A 126 2.88 24.44 -2.31
N LEU A 127 3.40 23.32 -1.78
CA LEU A 127 3.85 22.31 -2.74
C LEU A 127 2.58 21.64 -3.28
N GLN A 128 1.91 22.29 -4.24
CA GLN A 128 1.21 21.52 -5.25
C GLN A 128 2.30 20.60 -5.81
N LEU A 129 2.17 19.28 -5.65
CA LEU A 129 2.92 18.35 -6.47
C LEU A 129 2.80 18.90 -7.89
N LYS A 130 3.88 19.49 -8.42
CA LYS A 130 3.87 20.06 -9.77
C LYS A 130 3.92 18.87 -10.72
N VAL A 131 2.78 18.19 -10.82
CA VAL A 131 2.54 17.17 -11.83
C VAL A 131 2.51 17.93 -13.15
N SER A 132 3.67 18.05 -13.79
CA SER A 132 3.76 18.59 -15.14
C SER A 132 3.20 17.57 -16.12
N ASP A 133 2.65 18.04 -17.24
CA ASP A 133 2.28 17.17 -18.36
C ASP A 133 3.52 16.49 -19.02
N ASP A 134 4.73 16.83 -18.58
CA ASP A 134 6.01 16.40 -19.16
C ASP A 134 6.56 15.09 -18.57
N TYR A 135 5.90 14.48 -17.58
CA TYR A 135 6.34 13.19 -17.06
C TYR A 135 6.22 12.11 -18.14
N HIS A 136 7.35 11.50 -18.50
CA HIS A 136 7.37 10.38 -19.44
C HIS A 136 6.87 9.11 -18.74
N ILE A 137 5.62 8.73 -19.00
CA ILE A 137 4.99 7.55 -18.39
C ILE A 137 5.32 6.33 -19.23
N THR A 138 5.99 5.35 -18.62
CA THR A 138 6.39 4.11 -19.30
C THR A 138 5.25 3.08 -19.29
N GLU A 139 5.38 2.05 -20.14
CA GLU A 139 4.49 0.88 -20.09
C GLU A 139 4.60 0.15 -18.74
N GLY A 140 5.81 0.13 -18.16
CA GLY A 140 6.06 -0.42 -16.83
C GLY A 140 5.27 0.31 -15.74
N ASP A 141 5.22 1.63 -15.77
CA ASP A 141 4.44 2.44 -14.81
C ASP A 141 2.93 2.15 -14.92
N LEU A 142 2.41 2.11 -16.15
CA LEU A 142 1.00 1.76 -16.38
C LEU A 142 0.67 0.34 -15.92
N SER A 143 1.60 -0.61 -16.11
CA SER A 143 1.42 -1.98 -15.64
C SER A 143 1.26 -2.06 -14.12
N LYS A 144 1.93 -1.17 -13.36
CA LYS A 144 1.78 -1.07 -11.90
C LYS A 144 0.38 -0.60 -11.51
N VAL A 145 -0.15 0.43 -12.17
CA VAL A 145 -1.55 0.88 -11.97
C VAL A 145 -2.53 -0.24 -12.29
N GLN A 146 -2.33 -0.97 -13.40
CA GLN A 146 -3.18 -2.10 -13.75
C GLN A 146 -3.10 -3.24 -12.71
N SER A 147 -1.92 -3.49 -12.15
CA SER A 147 -1.74 -4.43 -11.04
C SER A 147 -2.47 -3.96 -9.78
N THR A 148 -2.43 -2.66 -9.44
CA THR A 148 -3.20 -2.12 -8.32
C THR A 148 -4.71 -2.32 -8.51
N ILE A 149 -5.24 -2.12 -9.72
CA ILE A 149 -6.67 -2.41 -10.01
C ILE A 149 -6.99 -3.88 -9.76
N ARG A 150 -6.11 -4.82 -10.14
CA ARG A 150 -6.29 -6.25 -9.84
C ARG A 150 -6.17 -6.54 -8.35
N GLN A 151 -5.30 -5.84 -7.63
CA GLN A 151 -5.12 -6.01 -6.19
C GLN A 151 -6.39 -5.67 -5.41
N PHE A 152 -7.20 -4.69 -5.87
CA PHE A 152 -8.52 -4.43 -5.29
C PHE A 152 -9.45 -5.64 -5.36
N VAL A 153 -9.36 -6.47 -6.40
CA VAL A 153 -10.15 -7.69 -6.49
C VAL A 153 -9.75 -8.63 -5.36
N ARG A 154 -8.45 -8.92 -5.24
CA ARG A 154 -7.93 -9.82 -4.21
C ARG A 154 -8.32 -9.33 -2.81
N ASP A 155 -8.08 -8.06 -2.51
CA ASP A 155 -8.16 -7.54 -1.15
C ASP A 155 -9.53 -7.00 -0.75
N TRP A 156 -10.36 -6.54 -1.68
CA TRP A 156 -11.55 -5.74 -1.35
C TRP A 156 -12.79 -6.08 -2.18
N SER A 157 -12.83 -7.25 -2.82
CA SER A 157 -14.03 -7.74 -3.51
C SER A 157 -14.50 -9.09 -2.98
N GLU A 158 -15.76 -9.44 -3.25
CA GLU A 158 -16.28 -10.78 -2.95
C GLU A 158 -15.61 -11.84 -3.82
N GLU A 159 -15.28 -11.51 -5.07
CA GLU A 159 -14.59 -12.38 -6.01
C GLU A 159 -13.21 -12.82 -5.49
N GLY A 160 -12.53 -11.95 -4.71
CA GLY A 160 -11.27 -12.27 -4.05
C GLY A 160 -11.41 -13.16 -2.81
N ARG A 161 -12.62 -13.39 -2.29
CA ARG A 161 -12.83 -14.06 -0.99
C ARG A 161 -12.20 -15.45 -0.93
N VAL A 162 -12.36 -16.26 -1.97
CA VAL A 162 -11.79 -17.63 -2.00
C VAL A 162 -10.26 -17.59 -1.91
N GLU A 163 -9.63 -16.66 -2.62
CA GLU A 163 -8.18 -16.47 -2.57
C GLU A 163 -7.73 -16.03 -1.18
N ARG A 164 -8.43 -15.04 -0.58
CA ARG A 164 -8.16 -14.60 0.80
C ARG A 164 -8.34 -15.72 1.81
N THR A 165 -9.41 -16.51 1.73
CA THR A 165 -9.62 -17.64 2.64
C THR A 165 -8.46 -18.64 2.56
N ASN A 166 -7.96 -18.93 1.37
CA ASN A 166 -6.86 -19.90 1.20
C ASN A 166 -5.49 -19.34 1.58
N VAL A 167 -5.30 -18.03 1.57
CA VAL A 167 -3.99 -17.39 1.82
C VAL A 167 -3.93 -16.69 3.18
N TYR A 168 -4.91 -15.84 3.51
CA TYR A 168 -5.01 -15.12 4.78
C TYR A 168 -5.57 -16.00 5.89
N GLY A 169 -6.51 -16.91 5.56
CA GLY A 169 -7.13 -17.82 6.51
C GLY A 169 -6.13 -18.60 7.37
N PRO A 170 -5.15 -19.31 6.79
CA PRO A 170 -4.14 -20.03 7.57
C PRO A 170 -3.37 -19.16 8.57
N ILE A 171 -3.08 -17.91 8.23
CA ILE A 171 -2.38 -16.96 9.11
C ILE A 171 -3.30 -16.57 10.28
N LEU A 172 -4.52 -16.15 9.98
CA LEU A 172 -5.51 -15.70 10.96
C LEU A 172 -5.95 -16.84 11.90
N ASP A 173 -6.20 -18.02 11.35
CA ASP A 173 -6.60 -19.22 12.09
C ASP A 173 -5.49 -19.65 13.05
N PHE A 174 -4.24 -19.65 12.59
CA PHE A 174 -3.10 -19.97 13.45
C PHE A 174 -2.96 -18.97 14.60
N MET A 175 -3.03 -17.66 14.33
CA MET A 175 -2.97 -16.64 15.39
C MET A 175 -4.12 -16.79 16.40
N ASN A 176 -5.34 -17.02 15.91
CA ASN A 176 -6.51 -17.24 16.75
C ASN A 176 -6.37 -18.46 17.65
N LEU A 177 -5.80 -19.55 17.12
CA LEU A 177 -5.52 -20.77 17.88
C LEU A 177 -4.39 -20.55 18.90
N TYR A 178 -3.28 -19.96 18.48
CA TYR A 178 -2.11 -19.71 19.32
C TYR A 178 -2.45 -18.82 20.52
N TYR A 179 -3.26 -17.79 20.31
CA TYR A 179 -3.75 -16.87 21.34
C TYR A 179 -5.18 -17.18 21.80
N ALA A 180 -5.64 -18.44 21.68
CA ALA A 180 -6.95 -18.85 22.19
C ALA A 180 -7.07 -18.73 23.72
N HIS A 181 -5.94 -18.76 24.41
CA HIS A 181 -5.84 -18.59 25.86
C HIS A 181 -5.95 -17.12 26.31
N VAL A 182 -5.84 -16.15 25.38
CA VAL A 182 -5.95 -14.71 25.66
C VAL A 182 -7.39 -14.25 25.40
N PRO A 183 -8.09 -13.68 26.41
CA PRO A 183 -9.43 -13.12 26.22
C PRO A 183 -9.46 -12.06 25.11
N LEU A 184 -10.55 -12.00 24.35
CA LEU A 184 -10.69 -11.08 23.20
C LEU A 184 -10.45 -9.62 23.59
N GLN A 185 -10.85 -9.20 24.80
CA GLN A 185 -10.65 -7.83 25.29
C GLN A 185 -9.18 -7.48 25.56
N GLU A 186 -8.32 -8.49 25.77
CA GLU A 186 -6.90 -8.33 26.07
C GLU A 186 -6.02 -8.56 24.83
N ARG A 187 -6.58 -9.07 23.73
CA ARG A 187 -5.83 -9.34 22.49
C ARG A 187 -5.24 -8.08 21.84
N GLY A 188 -5.76 -6.90 22.18
CA GLY A 188 -5.19 -5.62 21.72
C GLY A 188 -3.76 -5.37 22.17
N GLU A 189 -3.28 -6.05 23.21
CA GLU A 189 -1.89 -5.98 23.70
C GLU A 189 -0.92 -6.88 22.90
N ILE A 190 -1.44 -7.65 21.95
CA ILE A 190 -0.64 -8.46 21.04
C ILE A 190 -0.42 -7.65 19.77
N HIS A 191 0.84 -7.32 19.51
CA HIS A 191 1.23 -6.47 18.38
C HIS A 191 1.71 -7.31 17.20
N VAL A 192 1.02 -7.17 16.08
CA VAL A 192 1.29 -7.88 14.82
C VAL A 192 1.85 -6.91 13.78
N LEU A 193 2.97 -7.29 13.18
CA LEU A 193 3.56 -6.60 12.03
C LEU A 193 3.31 -7.40 10.75
N ILE A 194 2.81 -6.73 9.70
CA ILE A 194 2.62 -7.31 8.37
C ILE A 194 3.43 -6.52 7.34
N PRO A 195 4.64 -6.97 6.99
CA PRO A 195 5.42 -6.40 5.89
C PRO A 195 4.79 -6.71 4.54
N GLY A 196 4.95 -5.79 3.56
CA GLY A 196 4.39 -5.96 2.21
C GLY A 196 2.86 -6.05 2.22
N SER A 197 2.22 -5.18 3.00
CA SER A 197 0.80 -5.26 3.32
C SER A 197 -0.15 -4.93 2.14
N GLY A 198 0.35 -4.44 1.00
CA GLY A 198 -0.45 -4.20 -0.19
C GLY A 198 -1.58 -3.21 0.08
N LEU A 199 -2.83 -3.63 -0.16
CA LEU A 199 -4.01 -2.80 0.11
C LEU A 199 -4.54 -2.92 1.55
N GLY A 200 -3.81 -3.61 2.43
CA GLY A 200 -4.08 -3.62 3.87
C GLY A 200 -5.19 -4.57 4.34
N ARG A 201 -5.73 -5.45 3.47
CA ARG A 201 -6.82 -6.36 3.86
C ARG A 201 -6.44 -7.34 4.97
N LEU A 202 -5.25 -7.95 4.92
CA LEU A 202 -4.79 -8.85 5.99
C LEU A 202 -4.56 -8.09 7.30
N VAL A 203 -4.10 -6.83 7.23
CA VAL A 203 -3.94 -5.94 8.39
C VAL A 203 -5.30 -5.68 9.02
N PHE A 204 -6.29 -5.28 8.21
CA PHE A 204 -7.67 -5.09 8.64
C PHE A 204 -8.27 -6.35 9.25
N GLU A 205 -8.13 -7.53 8.61
CA GLU A 205 -8.70 -8.76 9.16
C GLU A 205 -8.01 -9.18 10.46
N THR A 206 -6.72 -8.91 10.61
CA THR A 206 -6.00 -9.13 11.88
C THR A 206 -6.56 -8.23 13.00
N VAL A 207 -6.81 -6.96 12.68
CA VAL A 207 -7.46 -5.98 13.58
C VAL A 207 -8.88 -6.41 13.96
N ALA A 208 -9.67 -6.87 12.98
CA ALA A 208 -11.04 -7.36 13.20
C ALA A 208 -11.07 -8.63 14.07
N ASN A 209 -9.97 -9.40 14.14
CA ASN A 209 -9.80 -10.54 15.04
C ASN A 209 -9.33 -10.16 16.46
N GLY A 210 -9.21 -8.86 16.74
CA GLY A 210 -8.93 -8.31 18.07
C GLY A 210 -7.45 -8.05 18.37
N PHE A 211 -6.56 -8.18 17.39
CA PHE A 211 -5.13 -7.91 17.56
C PHE A 211 -4.78 -6.47 17.17
N SER A 212 -3.79 -5.87 17.81
CA SER A 212 -3.21 -4.60 17.31
C SER A 212 -2.29 -4.91 16.14
N CYS A 213 -2.52 -4.26 15.00
CA CYS A 213 -1.77 -4.57 13.78
C CYS A 213 -1.23 -3.32 13.09
N GLN A 214 0.01 -3.44 12.62
CA GLN A 214 0.63 -2.48 11.73
C GLN A 214 0.99 -3.15 10.40
N GLY A 215 0.48 -2.60 9.31
CA GLY A 215 1.00 -2.94 7.98
C GLY A 215 2.20 -2.07 7.63
N ASN A 216 3.12 -2.62 6.84
CA ASN A 216 4.18 -1.86 6.18
C ASN A 216 4.07 -2.03 4.67
N GLU A 217 4.24 -0.95 3.93
CA GLU A 217 4.22 -0.97 2.47
C GLU A 217 5.19 0.09 1.92
N PHE A 218 5.88 -0.25 0.84
CA PHE A 218 6.87 0.62 0.21
C PHE A 218 6.36 1.24 -1.09
N SER A 219 5.52 0.51 -1.83
CA SER A 219 5.00 0.95 -3.12
C SER A 219 4.03 2.12 -2.95
N MET A 220 4.40 3.29 -3.47
CA MET A 220 3.51 4.45 -3.54
C MET A 220 2.19 4.12 -4.26
N TYR A 221 2.21 3.22 -5.24
CA TYR A 221 0.99 2.77 -5.91
C TYR A 221 0.02 2.08 -4.94
N MET A 222 0.53 1.23 -4.04
CA MET A 222 -0.28 0.52 -3.05
C MET A 222 -0.67 1.42 -1.90
N LEU A 223 0.22 2.31 -1.43
CA LEU A 223 -0.06 3.25 -0.33
C LEU A 223 -1.22 4.20 -0.64
N LEU A 224 -1.26 4.77 -1.85
CA LEU A 224 -2.37 5.64 -2.25
C LEU A 224 -3.69 4.87 -2.30
N ALA A 225 -3.66 3.69 -2.92
CA ALA A 225 -4.84 2.84 -3.06
C ALA A 225 -5.33 2.27 -1.72
N SER A 226 -4.42 1.92 -0.80
CA SER A 226 -4.73 1.42 0.54
C SER A 226 -5.33 2.52 1.41
N ASN A 227 -4.74 3.72 1.40
CA ASN A 227 -5.31 4.85 2.14
C ASN A 227 -6.71 5.22 1.63
N PHE A 228 -6.93 5.18 0.32
CA PHE A 228 -8.26 5.37 -0.25
C PHE A 228 -9.26 4.34 0.30
N ILE A 229 -9.00 3.05 0.11
CA ILE A 229 -10.00 2.01 0.41
C ILE A 229 -10.23 1.76 1.90
N LEU A 230 -9.23 2.05 2.73
CA LEU A 230 -9.33 1.91 4.19
C LEU A 230 -10.11 3.07 4.84
N ASN A 231 -10.06 4.27 4.25
CA ASN A 231 -10.52 5.49 4.94
C ASN A 231 -11.65 6.26 4.24
N MET A 232 -11.84 6.07 2.93
CA MET A 232 -12.74 6.91 2.13
C MET A 232 -14.14 6.31 1.85
N PRO A 233 -14.31 5.01 1.58
CA PRO A 233 -15.63 4.45 1.33
C PRO A 233 -16.59 4.70 2.50
N GLU A 234 -17.84 5.01 2.20
CA GLU A 234 -18.91 5.21 3.18
C GLU A 234 -19.85 4.00 3.27
N ARG A 235 -19.77 3.09 2.30
CA ARG A 235 -20.58 1.86 2.26
C ARG A 235 -19.89 0.74 1.49
N ALA A 236 -20.31 -0.50 1.77
CA ALA A 236 -19.96 -1.64 0.93
C ALA A 236 -20.49 -1.46 -0.51
N HIS A 237 -19.76 -2.01 -1.48
CA HIS A 237 -20.06 -2.00 -2.91
C HIS A 237 -20.30 -0.60 -3.47
N GLU A 238 -19.52 0.38 -3.00
CA GLU A 238 -19.64 1.77 -3.42
C GLU A 238 -19.08 2.01 -4.83
N PHE A 239 -17.93 1.40 -5.13
CA PHE A 239 -17.19 1.60 -6.37
C PHE A 239 -17.28 0.37 -7.27
N THR A 240 -17.10 0.59 -8.57
CA THR A 240 -17.07 -0.48 -9.59
C THR A 240 -15.79 -0.38 -10.39
N ILE A 241 -15.08 -1.50 -10.51
CA ILE A 241 -13.85 -1.65 -11.29
C ILE A 241 -14.00 -2.70 -12.38
N TYR A 242 -13.14 -2.60 -13.39
CA TYR A 242 -13.04 -3.51 -14.53
C TYR A 242 -11.59 -3.99 -14.66
N PRO A 243 -11.16 -4.97 -13.85
CA PRO A 243 -9.75 -5.33 -13.69
C PRO A 243 -9.15 -6.11 -14.87
N TRP A 244 -9.98 -6.75 -15.69
CA TRP A 244 -9.54 -7.71 -16.71
C TRP A 244 -9.38 -7.11 -18.12
N ILE A 245 -9.77 -5.85 -18.33
CA ILE A 245 -9.89 -5.21 -19.64
C ILE A 245 -8.56 -5.01 -20.39
N HIS A 246 -7.43 -5.12 -19.68
CA HIS A 246 -6.09 -4.99 -20.27
C HIS A 246 -5.49 -6.33 -20.70
N SER A 247 -6.06 -7.45 -20.24
CA SER A 247 -5.63 -8.79 -20.68
C SER A 247 -6.45 -9.24 -21.88
N PHE A 248 -5.77 -9.70 -22.92
CA PHE A 248 -6.38 -10.23 -24.14
C PHE A 248 -6.10 -11.72 -24.37
N SER A 249 -5.26 -12.31 -23.51
CA SER A 249 -4.88 -13.71 -23.56
C SER A 249 -5.71 -14.53 -22.58
N ASN A 250 -6.03 -15.78 -22.95
CA ASN A 250 -6.76 -16.73 -22.09
C ASN A 250 -8.12 -16.22 -21.57
N ILE A 251 -8.80 -15.41 -22.37
CA ILE A 251 -10.13 -14.88 -22.04
C ILE A 251 -11.21 -15.75 -22.69
N PRO A 252 -12.01 -16.52 -21.92
CA PRO A 252 -12.98 -17.45 -22.49
C PRO A 252 -14.19 -16.74 -23.11
N SER A 253 -14.56 -15.54 -22.63
CA SER A 253 -15.67 -14.77 -23.19
C SER A 253 -15.49 -13.26 -23.02
N ALA A 254 -16.18 -12.48 -23.86
CA ALA A 254 -16.23 -11.02 -23.72
C ALA A 254 -16.79 -10.57 -22.37
N ALA A 255 -17.76 -11.33 -21.81
CA ALA A 255 -18.34 -11.05 -20.51
C ALA A 255 -17.30 -11.19 -19.38
N ASN A 256 -16.39 -12.16 -19.48
CA ASN A 256 -15.28 -12.29 -18.51
C ASN A 256 -14.30 -11.12 -18.62
N GLN A 257 -13.98 -10.67 -19.84
CA GLN A 257 -13.07 -9.53 -20.03
C GLN A 257 -13.64 -8.22 -19.48
N LEU A 258 -14.95 -8.03 -19.67
CA LEU A 258 -15.68 -6.82 -19.32
C LEU A 258 -16.38 -6.92 -17.95
N GLN A 259 -16.01 -7.90 -17.13
CA GLN A 259 -16.63 -8.11 -15.83
C GLN A 259 -16.46 -6.87 -14.95
N ALA A 260 -17.60 -6.36 -14.46
CA ALA A 260 -17.66 -5.36 -13.42
C ALA A 260 -17.51 -6.04 -12.05
N ILE A 261 -16.67 -5.50 -11.19
CA ILE A 261 -16.44 -5.97 -9.82
C ILE A 261 -16.69 -4.81 -8.85
N GLN A 262 -17.42 -5.06 -7.77
CA GLN A 262 -17.78 -4.03 -6.78
C GLN A 262 -16.86 -4.07 -5.56
N ILE A 263 -16.41 -2.90 -5.09
CA ILE A 263 -15.52 -2.74 -3.94
C ILE A 263 -15.94 -1.54 -3.07
N PRO A 264 -15.60 -1.52 -1.76
CA PRO A 264 -15.14 -2.66 -0.99
C PRO A 264 -16.29 -3.66 -0.71
N ASP A 265 -15.99 -4.95 -0.52
CA ASP A 265 -16.97 -5.95 -0.07
C ASP A 265 -17.41 -5.75 1.39
N ILE A 266 -16.61 -5.04 2.17
CA ILE A 266 -16.81 -4.80 3.60
C ILE A 266 -16.34 -3.39 3.98
N LEU A 267 -17.04 -2.74 4.90
CA LEU A 267 -16.68 -1.40 5.38
C LEU A 267 -15.78 -1.49 6.62
N VAL A 268 -14.56 -0.96 6.54
CA VAL A 268 -13.55 -1.08 7.61
C VAL A 268 -14.05 -0.56 8.95
N SER A 269 -14.71 0.61 8.96
CA SER A 269 -15.14 1.29 10.19
C SER A 269 -16.11 0.47 11.06
N ASP A 270 -16.82 -0.48 10.46
CA ASP A 270 -17.82 -1.30 11.17
C ASP A 270 -17.18 -2.44 11.98
N HIS A 271 -15.89 -2.72 11.77
CA HIS A 271 -15.23 -3.93 12.24
C HIS A 271 -13.94 -3.69 13.01
N VAL A 272 -13.59 -2.44 13.34
CA VAL A 272 -12.41 -2.13 14.17
C VAL A 272 -12.81 -2.06 15.65
N PRO A 273 -12.34 -2.98 16.51
CA PRO A 273 -12.59 -2.90 17.94
C PRO A 273 -11.95 -1.64 18.56
N PRO A 274 -12.53 -1.04 19.60
CA PRO A 274 -11.94 0.12 20.28
C PRO A 274 -10.68 -0.21 21.09
N THR A 275 -10.39 -1.50 21.30
CA THR A 275 -9.28 -1.99 22.12
C THR A 275 -8.00 -2.23 21.32
N VAL A 276 -7.98 -1.96 20.02
CA VAL A 276 -6.84 -2.30 19.15
C VAL A 276 -6.30 -1.07 18.43
N SER A 277 -5.03 -1.14 18.06
CA SER A 277 -4.40 -0.19 17.16
C SER A 277 -4.41 -0.72 15.73
N PHE A 278 -4.85 0.09 14.78
CA PHE A 278 -4.78 -0.18 13.34
C PHE A 278 -3.94 0.92 12.68
N SER A 279 -2.80 0.55 12.11
CA SER A 279 -1.91 1.50 11.43
C SER A 279 -1.26 0.92 10.18
N MET A 280 -0.78 1.82 9.31
CA MET A 280 0.01 1.51 8.13
C MET A 280 1.25 2.42 8.13
N VAL A 281 2.42 1.87 7.80
CA VAL A 281 3.69 2.60 7.74
C VAL A 281 4.25 2.52 6.32
N ALA A 282 4.51 3.69 5.73
CA ALA A 282 5.14 3.83 4.43
C ALA A 282 6.66 3.73 4.52
N GLY A 283 7.27 2.93 3.65
CA GLY A 283 8.72 2.88 3.42
C GLY A 283 9.31 1.47 3.47
N ASP A 284 10.64 1.38 3.30
CA ASP A 284 11.35 0.11 3.17
C ASP A 284 11.36 -0.68 4.49
N PHE A 285 11.00 -1.96 4.40
CA PHE A 285 10.90 -2.85 5.56
C PHE A 285 12.21 -2.96 6.35
N ILE A 286 13.34 -3.10 5.64
CA ILE A 286 14.65 -3.28 6.29
C ILE A 286 15.05 -1.99 7.00
N GLN A 287 14.89 -0.84 6.34
CA GLN A 287 15.25 0.45 6.92
C GLN A 287 14.41 0.79 8.15
N ILE A 288 13.09 0.57 8.08
CA ILE A 288 12.17 0.93 9.16
C ILE A 288 12.32 -0.03 10.33
N TYR A 289 12.17 -1.34 10.08
CA TYR A 289 12.10 -2.34 11.15
C TYR A 289 13.45 -2.91 11.56
N GLY A 290 14.52 -2.63 10.79
CA GLY A 290 15.90 -2.88 11.23
C GLY A 290 16.44 -1.80 12.17
N ALA A 291 15.71 -0.70 12.37
CA ALA A 291 16.12 0.38 13.26
C ALA A 291 16.22 -0.10 14.74
N PRO A 292 17.15 0.46 15.54
CA PRO A 292 17.36 0.01 16.93
C PRO A 292 16.11 0.09 17.82
N ASN A 293 15.23 1.06 17.59
CA ASN A 293 13.98 1.23 18.33
C ASN A 293 12.88 0.22 17.96
N GLN A 294 13.05 -0.52 16.86
CA GLN A 294 12.14 -1.59 16.45
C GLN A 294 12.54 -2.95 17.04
N LYS A 295 13.65 -3.01 17.77
CA LYS A 295 14.12 -4.24 18.41
C LYS A 295 13.12 -4.75 19.44
N ASP A 296 12.79 -6.04 19.36
CA ASP A 296 11.96 -6.76 20.33
C ASP A 296 10.61 -6.07 20.61
N GLN A 297 9.98 -5.49 19.58
CA GLN A 297 8.72 -4.73 19.71
C GLN A 297 7.47 -5.55 19.33
N TRP A 298 7.61 -6.60 18.54
CA TRP A 298 6.48 -7.29 17.90
C TRP A 298 6.27 -8.69 18.47
N ASP A 299 5.02 -9.05 18.77
CA ASP A 299 4.66 -10.39 19.23
C ASP A 299 4.56 -11.36 18.05
N VAL A 300 4.07 -10.86 16.92
CA VAL A 300 3.94 -11.61 15.67
C VAL A 300 4.48 -10.78 14.51
N VAL A 301 5.23 -11.44 13.62
CA VAL A 301 5.46 -10.95 12.26
C VAL A 301 4.76 -11.91 11.31
N ALA A 302 3.91 -11.41 10.43
CA ALA A 302 3.18 -12.24 9.45
C ALA A 302 3.52 -11.77 8.03
N THR A 303 4.17 -12.64 7.26
CA THR A 303 4.55 -12.37 5.87
C THR A 303 3.65 -13.15 4.92
N CYS A 304 3.06 -12.45 3.95
CA CYS A 304 2.16 -13.04 2.96
C CYS A 304 2.59 -12.61 1.56
N PHE A 305 3.09 -13.54 0.72
CA PHE A 305 3.61 -13.22 -0.63
C PHE A 305 4.64 -12.07 -0.60
N PHE A 306 5.57 -12.14 0.36
CA PHE A 306 6.51 -11.05 0.66
C PHE A 306 7.97 -11.48 0.64
N ILE A 307 8.31 -12.65 1.17
CA ILE A 307 9.72 -13.00 1.37
C ILE A 307 10.52 -13.16 0.06
N ASP A 308 9.82 -13.44 -1.04
CA ASP A 308 10.35 -13.55 -2.40
C ASP A 308 10.53 -12.19 -3.09
N THR A 309 10.15 -11.08 -2.42
CA THR A 309 10.46 -9.72 -2.89
C THR A 309 11.83 -9.23 -2.45
N ALA A 310 12.56 -9.99 -1.63
CA ALA A 310 13.90 -9.63 -1.20
C ALA A 310 14.92 -9.80 -2.34
N LYS A 311 15.89 -8.90 -2.43
CA LYS A 311 17.14 -9.18 -3.19
C LYS A 311 17.97 -10.26 -2.51
N ASP A 312 17.96 -10.25 -1.17
CA ASP A 312 18.65 -11.22 -0.34
C ASP A 312 17.75 -11.52 0.88
N LEU A 313 17.21 -12.74 0.92
CA LEU A 313 16.30 -13.17 1.97
C LEU A 313 16.92 -13.10 3.37
N THR A 314 18.25 -13.21 3.49
CA THR A 314 18.93 -13.17 4.79
C THR A 314 18.74 -11.82 5.50
N GLN A 315 18.60 -10.74 4.74
CA GLN A 315 18.31 -9.41 5.30
C GLN A 315 16.91 -9.33 5.88
N TYR A 316 15.91 -9.92 5.21
CA TYR A 316 14.56 -10.01 5.77
C TYR A 316 14.54 -10.88 7.03
N LEU A 317 15.20 -12.03 7.04
CA LEU A 317 15.30 -12.89 8.22
C LEU A 317 15.95 -12.18 9.41
N ALA A 318 17.02 -11.41 9.17
CA ALA A 318 17.69 -10.61 10.19
C ALA A 318 16.72 -9.59 10.83
N VAL A 319 15.97 -8.87 10.00
CA VAL A 319 15.03 -7.83 10.45
C VAL A 319 13.82 -8.45 11.16
N ILE A 320 13.26 -9.54 10.64
CA ILE A 320 12.17 -10.27 11.31
C ILE A 320 12.62 -10.73 12.70
N LYS A 321 13.82 -11.32 12.80
CA LYS A 321 14.38 -11.78 14.08
C LYS A 321 14.65 -10.62 15.04
N HIS A 322 15.12 -9.50 14.53
CA HIS A 322 15.38 -8.29 15.32
C HIS A 322 14.09 -7.66 15.85
N ALA A 323 13.04 -7.60 15.02
CA ALA A 323 11.76 -6.98 15.34
C ALA A 323 10.95 -7.78 16.38
N LEU A 324 11.05 -9.11 16.34
CA LEU A 324 10.31 -10.00 17.23
C LEU A 324 10.80 -9.93 18.67
N LYS A 325 9.84 -9.81 19.61
CA LYS A 325 10.06 -10.04 21.05
C LYS A 325 10.65 -11.43 21.30
N PRO A 326 11.34 -11.65 22.44
CA PRO A 326 11.65 -13.00 22.89
C PRO A 326 10.38 -13.87 22.92
N LYS A 327 10.43 -15.03 22.27
CA LYS A 327 9.29 -15.96 22.06
C LYS A 327 8.17 -15.46 21.14
N GLY A 328 8.37 -14.33 20.46
CA GLY A 328 7.52 -13.92 19.36
C GLY A 328 7.54 -14.94 18.22
N ILE A 329 6.48 -14.95 17.42
CA ILE A 329 6.29 -15.92 16.35
C ILE A 329 6.36 -15.25 14.98
N TRP A 330 6.89 -15.97 14.01
CA TRP A 330 6.84 -15.58 12.60
C TRP A 330 5.97 -16.58 11.84
N ILE A 331 5.01 -16.06 11.08
CA ILE A 331 4.11 -16.82 10.22
C ILE A 331 4.38 -16.41 8.78
N ASN A 332 4.59 -17.37 7.88
CA ASN A 332 4.83 -17.10 6.47
C ASN A 332 3.89 -17.93 5.58
N VAL A 333 3.23 -17.28 4.62
CA VAL A 333 2.46 -17.95 3.54
C VAL A 333 2.80 -17.29 2.21
N GLY A 334 3.31 -18.05 1.25
CA GLY A 334 3.61 -17.54 -0.09
C GLY A 334 4.47 -18.47 -0.92
N PRO A 335 4.63 -18.17 -2.22
CA PRO A 335 5.56 -18.87 -3.08
C PRO A 335 7.01 -18.40 -2.85
N LEU A 336 7.92 -18.92 -3.67
CA LEU A 336 9.28 -18.41 -3.86
C LEU A 336 9.43 -17.94 -5.31
N LEU A 337 8.64 -16.95 -5.72
CA LEU A 337 8.74 -16.33 -7.04
C LEU A 337 9.62 -15.08 -6.93
N TYR A 338 10.94 -15.28 -7.02
CA TYR A 338 11.92 -14.24 -6.76
C TYR A 338 11.74 -13.03 -7.68
N HIS A 339 11.42 -11.88 -7.08
CA HIS A 339 11.10 -10.66 -7.83
C HIS A 339 12.28 -10.14 -8.67
N PHE A 340 13.50 -10.40 -8.21
CA PHE A 340 14.74 -9.95 -8.84
C PHE A 340 15.50 -11.10 -9.54
N GLU A 341 14.81 -12.20 -9.86
CA GLU A 341 15.42 -13.36 -10.54
C GLU A 341 16.22 -12.91 -11.77
N GLY A 342 17.50 -13.31 -11.82
CA GLY A 342 18.41 -12.99 -12.93
C GLY A 342 19.12 -11.64 -12.82
N ASN A 343 18.84 -10.83 -11.79
CA ASN A 343 19.68 -9.68 -11.47
C ASN A 343 20.98 -10.13 -10.80
N ALA A 344 22.10 -9.52 -11.19
CA ALA A 344 23.43 -9.91 -10.69
C ALA A 344 23.64 -9.65 -9.18
N ASP A 345 22.77 -8.86 -8.55
CA ASP A 345 22.81 -8.49 -7.14
C ASP A 345 21.68 -9.16 -6.30
N ALA A 346 21.00 -10.16 -6.85
CA ALA A 346 19.98 -10.94 -6.15
C ALA A 346 20.46 -12.36 -5.85
N VAL A 347 19.89 -12.96 -4.80
CA VAL A 347 20.17 -14.33 -4.36
C VAL A 347 18.87 -15.12 -4.25
N GLU A 348 18.71 -16.12 -5.10
CA GLU A 348 17.57 -17.03 -5.11
C GLU A 348 17.89 -18.30 -4.30
N PHE A 349 16.99 -18.67 -3.39
CA PHE A 349 17.12 -19.86 -2.56
C PHE A 349 16.05 -20.90 -2.93
N THR A 350 16.41 -22.17 -2.88
CA THR A 350 15.40 -23.25 -2.88
C THR A 350 14.64 -23.28 -1.56
N LEU A 351 13.47 -23.92 -1.52
CA LEU A 351 12.71 -24.07 -0.27
C LEU A 351 13.50 -24.80 0.83
N GLU A 352 14.34 -25.77 0.46
CA GLU A 352 15.22 -26.47 1.41
C GLU A 352 16.22 -25.50 2.05
N GLU A 353 16.87 -24.66 1.23
CA GLU A 353 17.82 -23.65 1.71
C GLU A 353 17.12 -22.56 2.52
N VAL A 354 15.91 -22.13 2.14
CA VAL A 354 15.10 -21.23 2.96
C VAL A 354 14.86 -21.84 4.34
N LYS A 355 14.40 -23.10 4.43
CA LYS A 355 14.18 -23.77 5.72
C LYS A 355 15.46 -23.88 6.54
N HIS A 356 16.59 -24.15 5.90
CA HIS A 356 17.89 -24.17 6.56
C HIS A 356 18.27 -22.79 7.12
N LEU A 357 18.13 -21.71 6.32
CA LEU A 357 18.38 -20.34 6.77
C LEU A 357 17.49 -19.96 7.95
N ILE A 358 16.21 -20.32 7.94
CA ILE A 358 15.29 -20.07 9.06
C ILE A 358 15.88 -20.63 10.36
N THR A 359 16.43 -21.85 10.33
CA THR A 359 17.07 -22.45 11.52
C THR A 359 18.39 -21.78 11.91
N GLU A 360 19.23 -21.39 10.95
CA GLU A 360 20.50 -20.68 11.21
C GLU A 360 20.28 -19.30 11.84
N PHE A 361 19.19 -18.61 11.48
CA PHE A 361 18.77 -17.35 12.12
C PHE A 361 18.13 -17.56 13.51
N GLY A 362 18.11 -18.79 14.02
CA GLY A 362 17.67 -19.12 15.37
C GLY A 362 16.15 -19.16 15.53
N PHE A 363 15.41 -19.49 14.46
CA PHE A 363 14.01 -19.88 14.56
C PHE A 363 13.88 -21.40 14.75
N VAL A 364 12.81 -21.80 15.43
CA VAL A 364 12.41 -23.20 15.54
C VAL A 364 11.11 -23.36 14.75
N ILE A 365 11.14 -24.18 13.69
CA ILE A 365 9.98 -24.45 12.86
C ILE A 365 9.00 -25.30 13.68
N GLN A 366 7.78 -24.80 13.89
CA GLN A 366 6.73 -25.48 14.66
C GLN A 366 5.68 -26.15 13.77
N VAL A 367 5.37 -25.55 12.62
CA VAL A 367 4.35 -25.98 11.66
C VAL A 367 4.88 -25.71 10.25
N GLU A 368 4.61 -26.63 9.31
CA GLU A 368 4.95 -26.53 7.89
C GLU A 368 3.82 -27.01 6.98
#